data_AF-A0A527Z625-F1
#
_entry.id   AF-A0A527Z625-F1
#
_cell.length_a   1.000
_cell.length_b   1.000
_cell.length_c   1.000
_cell.angle_alpha   90.00
_cell.angle_beta   90.00
_cell.angle_gamma   90.00
#
_symmetry.space_group_name_H-M   'P 1'
#
loop_
_entity.id
_entity.type
_entity.pdbx_description
1 polymer ?
#
loop_
_entity_poly.entity_id
_entity_poly.type
_entity_poly.pdbx_seq_one_letter_code
_entity_poly.pdbx_strand_id
1 'polypeptide(L)'
;RTLAELASLPDVRIMSRTTLFGVYDGGTYGAIERVHDHLPSPPEHQVRQRLWRIVAKRCVVAAGAIERPVVFAGNDTPGVMMASAMRTYITRYAATPAKRIALFTNNDDGWRTVEAALGAGLQIAAVVDARPDVSAAHRALAAKAGFAALNGSVSGVDGGKDGVRKISAALAGGARAEIEA
;
A
#
# COMPACT_ATOMS: atom_id res chain seq x y z
N ARG A 1 -15.05 -16.14 6.08
CA ARG A 1 -14.90 -17.57 6.45
C ARG A 1 -14.03 -17.72 7.71
N THR A 2 -12.73 -17.44 7.65
CA THR A 2 -11.80 -17.63 8.79
C THR A 2 -12.16 -16.84 10.06
N LEU A 3 -12.58 -15.58 9.96
CA LEU A 3 -12.96 -14.79 11.15
C LEU A 3 -14.17 -15.38 11.89
N ALA A 4 -15.14 -15.94 11.16
CA ALA A 4 -16.32 -16.56 11.77
C ALA A 4 -15.95 -17.86 12.48
N GLU A 5 -15.05 -18.64 11.90
CA GLU A 5 -14.49 -19.85 12.52
C GLU A 5 -13.75 -19.51 13.83
N LEU A 6 -12.81 -18.56 13.78
CA LEU A 6 -12.07 -18.13 14.98
C LEU A 6 -12.99 -17.59 16.07
N ALA A 7 -14.04 -16.85 15.70
CA ALA A 7 -15.02 -16.32 16.65
C ALA A 7 -15.91 -17.41 17.28
N SER A 8 -15.99 -18.60 16.69
CA SER A 8 -16.77 -19.73 17.22
C SER A 8 -16.02 -20.54 18.28
N LEU A 9 -14.71 -20.34 18.41
CA LEU A 9 -13.87 -21.09 19.34
C LEU A 9 -13.89 -20.45 20.73
N PRO A 10 -14.22 -21.20 21.81
CA PRO A 10 -14.39 -20.63 23.14
C PRO A 10 -13.10 -20.07 23.76
N ASP A 11 -11.94 -20.63 23.36
CA ASP A 11 -10.63 -20.25 23.89
C ASP A 11 -9.87 -19.25 22.99
N VAL A 12 -10.54 -18.67 22.00
CA VAL A 12 -9.94 -17.69 21.08
C VAL A 12 -10.51 -16.30 21.35
N ARG A 13 -9.61 -15.34 21.56
CA ARG A 13 -9.95 -13.92 21.69
C ARG A 13 -9.42 -13.13 20.50
N ILE A 14 -10.31 -12.46 19.77
CA ILE A 14 -9.97 -11.58 18.65
C ILE A 14 -9.96 -10.12 19.14
N MET A 15 -8.90 -9.38 18.84
CA MET A 15 -8.70 -7.98 19.28
C MET A 15 -8.24 -7.10 18.11
N SER A 16 -9.14 -6.77 17.19
CA SER A 16 -8.81 -6.18 15.87
C SER A 16 -8.33 -4.73 15.86
N ARG A 17 -8.55 -3.97 16.94
CA ARG A 17 -8.11 -2.56 17.10
C ARG A 17 -7.03 -2.43 18.17
N THR A 18 -6.23 -3.47 18.34
CA THR A 18 -5.20 -3.56 19.37
C THR A 18 -3.82 -3.57 18.75
N THR A 19 -2.96 -2.65 19.17
CA THR A 19 -1.56 -2.59 18.74
C THR A 19 -0.68 -3.13 19.85
N LEU A 20 0.05 -4.20 19.55
CA LEU A 20 1.16 -4.66 20.38
C LEU A 20 2.35 -3.73 20.12
N PHE A 21 2.74 -2.95 21.12
CA PHE A 21 3.78 -1.92 20.99
C PHE A 21 5.11 -2.32 21.61
N GLY A 22 5.14 -3.35 22.45
CA GLY A 22 6.34 -3.76 23.17
C GLY A 22 6.41 -5.27 23.40
N VAL A 23 7.62 -5.81 23.27
CA VAL A 23 7.99 -7.19 23.62
C VAL A 23 9.03 -7.09 24.73
N TYR A 24 8.80 -7.83 25.81
CA TYR A 24 9.63 -7.81 27.01
C TYR A 24 9.97 -9.25 27.43
N ASP A 25 10.83 -9.36 28.44
CA ASP A 25 11.26 -10.64 28.99
C ASP A 25 10.11 -11.48 29.54
N GLY A 26 10.34 -12.79 29.62
CA GLY A 26 9.38 -13.75 30.17
C GLY A 26 8.12 -13.96 29.31
N GLY A 27 8.18 -13.64 28.01
CA GLY A 27 7.01 -13.74 27.13
C GLY A 27 5.94 -12.69 27.44
N THR A 28 6.37 -11.52 27.93
CA THR A 28 5.48 -10.41 28.27
C THR A 28 5.36 -9.45 27.11
N TYR A 29 4.12 -9.08 26.77
CA TYR A 29 3.81 -8.18 25.67
C TYR A 29 2.94 -7.02 26.17
N GLY A 30 3.32 -5.80 25.77
CA GLY A 30 2.52 -4.60 25.98
C GLY A 30 1.64 -4.35 24.77
N ALA A 31 0.34 -4.19 24.98
CA ALA A 31 -0.60 -3.88 23.91
C ALA A 31 -1.61 -2.80 24.33
N ILE A 32 -2.03 -1.97 23.37
CA ILE A 32 -3.06 -0.95 23.57
C ILE A 32 -4.26 -1.25 22.67
N GLU A 33 -5.41 -1.48 23.30
CA GLU A 33 -6.69 -1.66 22.63
C GLU A 33 -7.40 -0.31 22.51
N ARG A 34 -7.76 0.07 21.28
CA ARG A 34 -8.55 1.27 20.99
C ARG A 34 -10.04 0.93 21.08
N VAL A 35 -10.57 0.97 22.30
CA VAL A 35 -11.92 0.47 22.63
C VAL A 35 -13.02 1.31 21.96
N HIS A 36 -12.96 2.64 22.11
CA HIS A 36 -14.03 3.53 21.60
C HIS A 36 -13.54 4.67 20.69
N ASP A 37 -12.25 4.73 20.33
CA ASP A 37 -11.69 5.76 19.43
C ASP A 37 -12.38 5.84 18.05
N HIS A 38 -13.06 4.77 17.63
CA HIS A 38 -13.69 4.67 16.31
C HIS A 38 -15.19 5.00 16.33
N LEU A 39 -15.76 5.30 17.50
CA LEU A 39 -17.17 5.65 17.63
C LEU A 39 -17.33 7.17 17.63
N PRO A 40 -18.34 7.72 16.93
CA PRO A 40 -18.59 9.16 16.92
C PRO A 40 -19.04 9.68 18.31
N SER A 41 -19.74 8.86 19.08
CA SER A 41 -20.12 9.14 20.47
C SER A 41 -19.82 7.89 21.31
N PRO A 42 -18.80 7.91 22.18
CA PRO A 42 -18.49 6.77 23.04
C PRO A 42 -19.55 6.63 24.15
N PRO A 43 -19.89 5.40 24.59
CA PRO A 43 -20.83 5.20 25.68
C PRO A 43 -20.33 5.83 27.00
N GLU A 44 -21.27 6.28 27.82
CA GLU A 44 -20.94 6.84 29.14
C GLU A 44 -20.24 5.81 30.02
N HIS A 45 -19.32 6.31 30.86
CA HIS A 45 -18.55 5.51 31.83
C HIS A 45 -17.72 4.36 31.23
N GLN A 46 -17.42 4.40 29.93
CA GLN A 46 -16.52 3.45 29.28
C GLN A 46 -15.12 4.04 29.05
N VAL A 47 -14.12 3.16 29.01
CA VAL A 47 -12.73 3.55 28.75
C VAL A 47 -12.52 3.82 27.27
N ARG A 48 -11.79 4.91 26.95
CA ARG A 48 -11.39 5.22 25.57
C ARG A 48 -10.44 4.16 24.99
N GLN A 49 -9.44 3.78 25.79
CA GLN A 49 -8.39 2.81 25.45
C GLN A 49 -8.11 1.90 26.65
N ARG A 50 -7.61 0.69 26.40
CA ARG A 50 -7.24 -0.28 27.44
C ARG A 50 -5.81 -0.76 27.22
N LEU A 51 -4.99 -0.65 28.26
CA LEU A 51 -3.66 -1.22 28.30
C LEU A 51 -3.73 -2.70 28.70
N TRP A 52 -3.07 -3.54 27.92
CA TRP A 52 -2.97 -4.97 28.15
C TRP A 52 -1.52 -5.35 28.44
N ARG A 53 -1.34 -6.13 29.51
CA ARG A 53 -0.14 -6.94 29.73
C ARG A 53 -0.49 -8.38 29.39
N ILE A 54 0.03 -8.88 28.28
CA ILE A 54 -0.21 -10.25 27.84
C ILE A 54 1.04 -11.06 28.17
N VAL A 55 0.89 -12.12 28.97
CA VAL A 55 1.96 -13.08 29.24
C VAL A 55 1.63 -14.35 28.46
N ALA A 56 2.41 -14.65 27.42
CA ALA A 56 2.14 -15.75 26.51
C ALA A 56 3.24 -16.81 26.59
N LYS A 57 2.83 -18.09 26.62
CA LYS A 57 3.77 -19.23 26.58
C LYS A 57 4.50 -19.34 25.25
N ARG A 58 3.86 -18.88 24.16
CA ARG A 58 4.36 -18.91 22.78
C ARG A 58 3.84 -17.69 22.03
N CYS A 59 4.59 -17.24 21.04
CA CYS A 59 4.22 -16.12 20.18
C CYS A 59 4.51 -16.47 18.72
N VAL A 60 3.59 -16.08 17.83
CA VAL A 60 3.77 -16.12 16.39
C VAL A 60 3.71 -14.67 15.89
N VAL A 61 4.80 -14.21 15.28
CA VAL A 61 4.87 -12.86 14.72
C VAL A 61 4.41 -12.90 13.26
N ALA A 62 3.28 -12.24 13.00
CA ALA A 62 2.69 -12.10 11.68
C ALA A 62 2.40 -10.62 11.35
N ALA A 63 3.35 -9.73 11.64
CA ALA A 63 3.21 -8.27 11.51
C ALA A 63 3.19 -7.75 10.06
N GLY A 64 3.42 -8.62 9.08
CA GLY A 64 3.51 -8.25 7.67
C GLY A 64 4.80 -7.49 7.33
N ALA A 65 4.77 -6.77 6.21
CA ALA A 65 5.86 -5.92 5.73
C ALA A 65 5.28 -4.59 5.21
N ILE A 66 6.00 -3.49 5.44
CA ILE A 66 5.62 -2.15 4.99
C ILE A 66 6.34 -1.87 3.67
N GLU A 67 5.61 -1.38 2.67
CA GLU A 67 6.19 -0.96 1.39
C GLU A 67 7.18 0.19 1.60
N ARG A 68 8.26 0.24 0.82
CA ARG A 68 9.30 1.27 0.96
C ARG A 68 9.24 2.27 -0.20
N PRO A 69 9.24 3.59 0.07
CA PRO A 69 9.31 4.60 -0.99
C PRO A 69 10.68 4.56 -1.69
N VAL A 70 10.76 5.22 -2.85
CA VAL A 70 12.02 5.41 -3.59
C VAL A 70 12.38 6.89 -3.60
N VAL A 71 13.69 7.16 -3.57
CA VAL A 71 14.24 8.52 -3.59
C VAL A 71 14.46 8.96 -5.03
N PHE A 72 13.83 10.06 -5.42
CA PHE A 72 14.00 10.75 -6.70
C PHE A 72 13.58 12.22 -6.53
N ALA A 73 13.91 13.09 -7.47
CA ALA A 73 13.54 14.50 -7.39
C ALA A 73 12.02 14.70 -7.41
N GLY A 74 11.45 15.40 -6.42
CA GLY A 74 10.00 15.63 -6.33
C GLY A 74 9.20 14.43 -5.83
N ASN A 75 9.83 13.47 -5.13
CA ASN A 75 9.15 12.31 -4.53
C ASN A 75 8.21 12.65 -3.35
N ASP A 76 8.18 13.91 -2.95
CA ASP A 76 7.31 14.52 -1.94
C ASP A 76 6.15 15.32 -2.55
N THR A 77 6.07 15.40 -3.89
CA THR A 77 5.03 16.14 -4.60
C THR A 77 3.64 15.55 -4.32
N PRO A 78 2.60 16.38 -4.05
CA PRO A 78 1.22 15.90 -3.96
C PRO A 78 0.82 15.03 -5.16
N GLY A 79 0.25 13.86 -4.88
CA GLY A 79 -0.08 12.85 -5.90
C GLY A 79 0.95 11.72 -6.02
N VAL A 80 2.17 11.91 -5.53
CA VAL A 80 3.12 10.81 -5.34
C VAL A 80 2.73 10.02 -4.09
N MET A 81 2.53 8.72 -4.24
CA MET A 81 2.15 7.83 -3.14
C MET A 81 2.63 6.40 -3.36
N MET A 82 2.61 5.62 -2.28
CA MET A 82 2.93 4.19 -2.29
C MET A 82 1.96 3.40 -3.18
N ALA A 83 2.45 2.42 -3.95
CA ALA A 83 1.62 1.65 -4.87
C ALA A 83 0.59 0.79 -4.12
N SER A 84 0.96 0.24 -2.96
CA SER A 84 0.05 -0.50 -2.08
C SER A 84 -1.01 0.42 -1.43
N ALA A 85 -0.68 1.69 -1.18
CA ALA A 85 -1.64 2.67 -0.68
C ALA A 85 -2.70 2.98 -1.75
N MET A 86 -2.30 3.23 -3.00
CA MET A 86 -3.21 3.39 -4.13
C MET A 86 -4.16 2.18 -4.26
N ARG A 87 -3.60 0.96 -4.24
CA ARG A 87 -4.37 -0.28 -4.29
C ARG A 87 -5.34 -0.44 -3.11
N THR A 88 -4.94 0.01 -1.92
CA THR A 88 -5.82 0.02 -0.74
C THR A 88 -6.98 0.98 -0.92
N TYR A 89 -6.75 2.20 -1.44
CA TYR A 89 -7.82 3.15 -1.73
C TYR A 89 -8.83 2.57 -2.73
N ILE A 90 -8.36 1.96 -3.81
CA ILE A 90 -9.20 1.33 -4.81
C ILE A 90 -10.00 0.17 -4.22
N THR A 91 -9.31 -0.82 -3.63
CA THR A 91 -9.94 -2.11 -3.30
C THR A 91 -10.69 -2.13 -1.97
N ARG A 92 -10.27 -1.30 -1.00
CA ARG A 92 -10.87 -1.25 0.33
C ARG A 92 -11.85 -0.10 0.51
N TYR A 93 -11.55 1.05 -0.08
CA TYR A 93 -12.32 2.28 0.13
C TYR A 93 -13.14 2.70 -1.09
N ALA A 94 -13.01 2.01 -2.24
CA ALA A 94 -13.65 2.39 -3.49
C ALA A 94 -13.40 3.87 -3.85
N ALA A 95 -12.20 4.36 -3.53
CA ALA A 95 -11.79 5.74 -3.72
C ALA A 95 -10.55 5.80 -4.61
N THR A 96 -10.41 6.88 -5.38
CA THR A 96 -9.21 7.13 -6.16
C THR A 96 -8.84 8.61 -6.12
N PRO A 97 -7.56 8.97 -5.90
CA PRO A 97 -7.11 10.36 -5.97
C PRO A 97 -7.04 10.89 -7.41
N ALA A 98 -7.02 10.00 -8.42
CA ALA A 98 -6.88 10.37 -9.83
C ALA A 98 -7.55 9.35 -10.77
N LYS A 99 -7.91 9.78 -11.97
CA LYS A 99 -8.46 8.89 -13.03
C LYS A 99 -7.37 8.30 -13.92
N ARG A 100 -6.21 8.96 -14.00
CA ARG A 100 -5.03 8.56 -14.75
C ARG A 100 -3.84 8.52 -13.79
N ILE A 101 -3.08 7.44 -13.83
CA ILE A 101 -1.93 7.24 -12.95
C ILE A 101 -0.74 6.70 -13.74
N ALA A 102 0.46 7.05 -13.32
CA ALA A 102 1.66 6.28 -13.67
C ALA A 102 2.12 5.49 -12.45
N LEU A 103 2.80 4.36 -12.70
CA LEU A 103 3.29 3.51 -11.64
C LEU A 103 4.78 3.28 -11.81
N PHE A 104 5.54 3.41 -10.73
CA PHE A 104 6.89 2.93 -10.64
C PHE A 104 6.92 1.64 -9.82
N THR A 105 7.70 0.64 -10.23
CA THR A 105 7.93 -0.56 -9.42
C THR A 105 9.31 -1.16 -9.62
N ASN A 106 9.74 -1.98 -8.66
CA ASN A 106 10.94 -2.82 -8.76
C ASN A 106 10.63 -4.30 -8.49
N ASN A 107 9.35 -4.68 -8.39
CA ASN A 107 8.89 -6.02 -8.09
C ASN A 107 7.45 -6.25 -8.59
N ASP A 108 6.92 -7.45 -8.43
CA ASP A 108 5.59 -7.80 -8.96
C ASP A 108 4.42 -7.24 -8.16
N ASP A 109 4.62 -6.74 -6.93
CA ASP A 109 3.52 -6.16 -6.15
C ASP A 109 3.00 -4.86 -6.77
N GLY A 110 3.86 -4.10 -7.46
CA GLY A 110 3.43 -2.92 -8.22
C GLY A 110 2.47 -3.29 -9.36
N TRP A 111 2.71 -4.40 -10.05
CA TRP A 111 1.83 -4.89 -11.12
C TRP A 111 0.45 -5.30 -10.60
N ARG A 112 0.35 -5.80 -9.36
CA ARG A 112 -0.96 -6.02 -8.71
C ARG A 112 -1.75 -4.72 -8.52
N THR A 113 -1.06 -3.59 -8.30
CA THR A 113 -1.72 -2.27 -8.28
C THR A 113 -2.19 -1.86 -9.66
N VAL A 114 -1.42 -2.13 -10.71
CA VAL A 114 -1.83 -1.90 -12.12
C VAL A 114 -3.11 -2.66 -12.43
N GLU A 115 -3.16 -3.95 -12.12
CA GLU A 115 -4.36 -4.77 -12.33
C GLU A 115 -5.57 -4.27 -11.55
N ALA A 116 -5.39 -3.90 -10.27
CA ALA A 116 -6.47 -3.33 -9.47
C ALA A 116 -6.99 -2.00 -10.03
N ALA A 117 -6.09 -1.15 -10.52
CA ALA A 117 -6.43 0.13 -11.15
C ALA A 117 -7.21 -0.07 -12.45
N LEU A 118 -6.76 -0.97 -13.32
CA LEU A 118 -7.48 -1.32 -14.56
C LEU A 118 -8.85 -1.94 -14.26
N GLY A 119 -8.93 -2.83 -13.27
CA GLY A 119 -10.19 -3.44 -12.85
C GLY A 119 -11.19 -2.43 -12.27
N ALA A 120 -10.71 -1.32 -11.72
CA ALA A 120 -11.52 -0.19 -11.28
C ALA A 120 -11.80 0.84 -12.39
N GLY A 121 -11.37 0.61 -13.62
CA GLY A 121 -11.59 1.50 -14.76
C GLY A 121 -10.67 2.73 -14.81
N LEU A 122 -9.55 2.72 -14.07
CA LEU A 122 -8.55 3.79 -14.14
C LEU A 122 -7.66 3.63 -15.37
N GLN A 123 -7.12 4.75 -15.85
CA GLN A 123 -6.17 4.79 -16.94
C GLN A 123 -4.73 4.70 -16.42
N ILE A 124 -3.91 3.91 -17.10
CA ILE A 124 -2.47 3.84 -16.83
C ILE A 124 -1.75 4.67 -17.88
N ALA A 125 -0.99 5.66 -17.44
CA ALA A 125 -0.15 6.47 -18.32
C ALA A 125 1.08 5.68 -18.76
N ALA A 126 1.79 5.11 -17.80
CA ALA A 126 2.90 4.19 -18.01
C ALA A 126 3.20 3.42 -16.72
N VAL A 127 3.89 2.29 -16.88
CA VAL A 127 4.54 1.57 -15.79
C VAL A 127 6.04 1.62 -16.02
N VAL A 128 6.79 2.16 -15.07
CA VAL A 128 8.26 2.18 -15.05
C VAL A 128 8.73 1.06 -14.12
N ASP A 129 9.21 -0.03 -14.69
CA ASP A 129 9.77 -1.17 -13.96
C ASP A 129 11.29 -1.09 -13.95
N ALA A 130 11.88 -1.04 -12.75
CA ALA A 130 13.33 -0.95 -12.56
C ALA A 130 14.08 -2.22 -12.96
N ARG A 131 13.38 -3.34 -13.18
CA ARG A 131 14.01 -4.60 -13.54
C ARG A 131 14.42 -4.59 -15.02
N PRO A 132 15.53 -5.29 -15.37
CA PRO A 132 16.00 -5.35 -16.74
C PRO A 132 15.01 -6.05 -17.69
N ASP A 133 14.19 -6.95 -17.16
CA ASP A 133 13.15 -7.63 -17.91
C ASP A 133 11.79 -7.51 -17.22
N VAL A 134 10.80 -7.03 -17.97
CA VAL A 134 9.38 -7.06 -17.60
C VAL A 134 8.79 -8.34 -18.18
N SER A 135 8.14 -9.13 -17.32
CA SER A 135 7.59 -10.44 -17.71
C SER A 135 6.69 -10.34 -18.94
N ALA A 136 6.67 -11.41 -19.75
CA ALA A 136 5.79 -11.48 -20.93
C ALA A 136 4.31 -11.26 -20.57
N ALA A 137 3.88 -11.73 -19.40
CA ALA A 137 2.52 -11.49 -18.89
C ALA A 137 2.24 -10.01 -18.65
N HIS A 138 3.16 -9.28 -18.03
CA HIS A 138 3.03 -7.84 -17.79
C HIS A 138 3.09 -7.03 -19.09
N ARG A 139 3.94 -7.43 -20.05
CA ARG A 139 3.96 -6.80 -21.39
C ARG A 139 2.65 -7.04 -22.15
N ALA A 140 2.09 -8.25 -22.07
CA ALA A 140 0.80 -8.57 -22.69
C ALA A 140 -0.35 -7.78 -22.04
N LEU A 141 -0.35 -7.62 -20.71
CA LEU A 141 -1.29 -6.76 -20.00
C LEU A 141 -1.19 -5.31 -20.49
N ALA A 142 0.03 -4.78 -20.59
CA ALA A 142 0.29 -3.42 -21.08
C ALA A 142 -0.20 -3.21 -22.51
N ALA A 143 0.08 -4.15 -23.42
CA ALA A 143 -0.39 -4.11 -24.80
C ALA A 143 -1.92 -4.16 -24.88
N LYS A 144 -2.56 -5.05 -24.10
CA LYS A 144 -4.02 -5.19 -24.07
C LYS A 144 -4.72 -3.94 -23.54
N ALA A 145 -4.14 -3.30 -22.52
CA ALA A 145 -4.72 -2.12 -21.87
C ALA A 145 -4.25 -0.79 -22.48
N GLY A 146 -3.31 -0.82 -23.43
CA GLY A 146 -2.88 0.35 -24.19
C GLY A 146 -1.96 1.32 -23.42
N PHE A 147 -1.06 0.82 -22.58
CA PHE A 147 -0.07 1.65 -21.87
C PHE A 147 1.37 1.19 -22.08
N ALA A 148 2.32 2.08 -21.84
CA ALA A 148 3.75 1.77 -21.97
C ALA A 148 4.29 1.06 -20.72
N ALA A 149 4.92 -0.11 -20.91
CA ALA A 149 5.73 -0.77 -19.89
C ALA A 149 7.21 -0.50 -20.17
N LEU A 150 7.81 0.41 -19.39
CA LEU A 150 9.15 0.93 -19.58
C LEU A 150 10.13 0.24 -18.63
N ASN A 151 11.30 -0.14 -19.13
CA ASN A 151 12.41 -0.63 -18.32
C ASN A 151 13.30 0.57 -17.91
N GLY A 152 13.29 0.95 -16.63
CA GLY A 152 14.01 2.13 -16.17
C GLY A 152 13.70 2.57 -14.74
N SER A 153 14.18 3.74 -14.37
CA SER A 153 13.93 4.38 -13.08
C SER A 153 13.25 5.74 -13.26
N VAL A 154 12.49 6.16 -12.25
CA VAL A 154 11.99 7.54 -12.19
C VAL A 154 13.14 8.44 -11.74
N SER A 155 13.43 9.47 -12.52
CA SER A 155 14.48 10.45 -12.23
C SER A 155 13.92 11.75 -11.64
N GLY A 156 12.64 12.04 -11.87
CA GLY A 156 12.00 13.21 -11.29
C GLY A 156 10.50 13.28 -11.53
N VAL A 157 9.82 14.07 -10.72
CA VAL A 157 8.40 14.39 -10.84
C VAL A 157 8.24 15.91 -10.74
N ASP A 158 7.54 16.48 -11.71
CA ASP A 158 7.13 17.89 -11.71
C ASP A 158 5.63 17.99 -11.44
N GLY A 159 5.27 18.77 -10.42
CA GLY A 159 3.88 18.96 -10.02
C GLY A 159 3.70 20.18 -9.13
N GLY A 160 2.67 20.15 -8.29
CA GLY A 160 2.39 21.21 -7.31
C GLY A 160 1.19 20.86 -6.45
N LYS A 161 0.54 21.88 -5.87
CA LYS A 161 -0.66 21.71 -5.04
C LYS A 161 -1.80 20.94 -5.72
N ASP A 162 -1.87 21.00 -7.05
CA ASP A 162 -2.92 20.38 -7.86
C ASP A 162 -2.56 18.97 -8.35
N GLY A 163 -1.40 18.44 -7.92
CA GLY A 163 -0.95 17.09 -8.26
C GLY A 163 0.27 17.04 -9.17
N VAL A 164 0.58 15.82 -9.62
CA VAL A 164 1.64 15.53 -10.59
C VAL A 164 1.20 15.94 -11.99
N ARG A 165 2.05 16.63 -12.73
CA ARG A 165 1.82 16.97 -14.16
C ARG A 165 2.73 16.18 -15.09
N LYS A 166 3.99 15.98 -14.69
CA LYS A 166 4.99 15.30 -15.51
C LYS A 166 5.86 14.38 -14.68
N ILE A 167 6.21 13.25 -15.26
CA ILE A 167 7.13 12.27 -14.68
C ILE A 167 8.26 12.05 -15.66
N SER A 168 9.50 12.21 -15.18
CA SER A 168 10.72 11.97 -15.94
C SER A 168 11.28 10.60 -15.57
N ALA A 169 11.58 9.77 -16.57
CA ALA A 169 12.18 8.46 -16.38
C ALA A 169 13.50 8.31 -17.16
N ALA A 170 14.50 7.68 -16.54
CA ALA A 170 15.73 7.24 -17.18
C ALA A 170 15.60 5.77 -17.57
N LEU A 171 15.67 5.47 -18.87
CA LEU A 171 15.52 4.12 -19.39
C LEU A 171 16.86 3.37 -19.37
N ALA A 172 16.81 2.04 -19.32
CA ALA A 172 18.00 1.18 -19.26
C ALA A 172 18.99 1.40 -20.43
N GLY A 173 18.52 1.90 -21.57
CA GLY A 173 19.35 2.25 -22.74
C GLY A 173 19.97 3.65 -22.71
N GLY A 174 19.88 4.39 -21.59
CA GLY A 174 20.38 5.77 -21.45
C GLY A 174 19.45 6.85 -22.01
N ALA A 175 18.38 6.46 -22.71
CA ALA A 175 17.33 7.37 -23.16
C ALA A 175 16.50 7.92 -21.98
N ARG A 176 15.84 9.05 -22.21
CA ARG A 176 14.88 9.64 -21.28
C ARG A 176 13.46 9.53 -21.83
N ALA A 177 12.50 9.30 -20.95
CA ALA A 177 11.09 9.36 -21.26
C ALA A 177 10.39 10.40 -20.38
N GLU A 178 9.47 11.14 -20.97
CA GLU A 178 8.54 12.00 -20.24
C GLU A 178 7.15 11.38 -20.32
N ILE A 179 6.48 11.30 -19.18
CA ILE A 179 5.14 10.74 -19.03
C ILE A 179 4.24 11.85 -18.50
N GLU A 180 3.20 12.18 -19.24
CA GLU A 180 2.12 13.08 -18.80
C GLU A 180 1.15 12.31 -17.90
N ALA A 181 0.96 12.85 -16.69
CA ALA A 181 0.11 12.29 -15.65
C ALA A 181 -1.33 12.83 -15.75
#